data_AF-A0A3G3JWI6-F1
#
_entry.id   AF-A0A3G3JWI6-F1
#
_cell.length_a   1.000
_cell.length_b   1.000
_cell.length_c   1.000
_cell.angle_alpha   90.00
_cell.angle_beta   90.00
_cell.angle_gamma   90.00
#
_symmetry.space_group_name_H-M   'P 1'
#
loop_
_entity.id
_entity.type
_entity.pdbx_description
1 polymer ?
#
loop_
_entity_poly.entity_id
_entity_poly.type
_entity_poly.pdbx_seq_one_letter_code
_entity_poly.pdbx_strand_id
1 'polypeptide(L)'
;MTAHPPVSLTNIRVVTEQMLADRLEPVKTLAEEENEAYRVMKDAETGEHYLHYAVRHLNVAAGGLEEVYHQLMPLEHDDVIALALGSPDFTYPAHWNRAYLRNGPNGGFVWYDPDGASSQDGDYEAIAEEIRSRLASFRKEGRGGENEVGRLMEDIERIFDPDAEKS
;
A
#
# COMPACT_ATOMS: atom_id res chain seq x y z
N MET A 1 9.25 -28.12 -9.66
CA MET A 1 9.24 -26.71 -9.22
C MET A 1 7.84 -26.45 -8.69
N THR A 2 7.67 -26.44 -7.37
CA THR A 2 6.42 -26.02 -6.73
C THR A 2 6.34 -24.51 -6.88
N ALA A 3 5.51 -24.03 -7.80
CA ALA A 3 5.18 -22.62 -7.87
C ALA A 3 4.32 -22.32 -6.62
N HIS A 4 4.84 -21.49 -5.73
CA HIS A 4 4.03 -20.97 -4.63
C HIS A 4 2.93 -20.08 -5.22
N PRO A 5 1.70 -20.14 -4.69
CA PRO A 5 0.64 -19.26 -5.16
C PRO A 5 1.02 -17.79 -4.89
N PRO A 6 0.68 -16.87 -5.81
CA PRO A 6 0.98 -15.45 -5.62
C PRO A 6 0.25 -14.87 -4.41
N VAL A 7 0.93 -13.99 -3.68
CA VAL A 7 0.43 -13.40 -2.42
C VAL A 7 -0.39 -12.14 -2.73
N SER A 8 -1.62 -12.08 -2.20
CA SER A 8 -2.48 -10.89 -2.25
C SER A 8 -1.77 -9.65 -1.69
N LEU A 9 -1.95 -8.49 -2.35
CA LEU A 9 -1.42 -7.22 -1.85
C LEU A 9 -1.99 -6.87 -0.46
N THR A 10 -3.20 -7.32 -0.15
CA THR A 10 -3.84 -7.10 1.16
C THR A 10 -3.09 -7.75 2.33
N ASN A 11 -2.28 -8.77 2.05
CA ASN A 11 -1.45 -9.44 3.04
C ASN A 11 -0.04 -8.84 3.14
N ILE A 12 0.29 -7.84 2.32
CA ILE A 12 1.60 -7.20 2.29
C ILE A 12 1.50 -5.87 3.04
N ARG A 13 2.32 -5.70 4.09
CA ARG A 13 2.29 -4.50 4.93
C ARG A 13 2.70 -3.23 4.21
N VAL A 14 3.76 -3.31 3.39
CA VAL A 14 4.27 -2.20 2.58
C VAL A 14 4.42 -2.69 1.15
N VAL A 15 3.69 -2.07 0.24
CA VAL A 15 3.72 -2.43 -1.18
C VAL A 15 4.60 -1.42 -1.91
N THR A 16 5.58 -1.87 -2.68
CA THR A 16 6.45 -0.94 -3.43
C THR A 16 5.77 -0.44 -4.69
N GLU A 17 6.12 0.76 -5.15
CA GLU A 17 5.67 1.27 -6.45
C GLU A 17 6.00 0.31 -7.59
N GLN A 18 7.20 -0.28 -7.59
CA GLN A 18 7.62 -1.27 -8.58
C GLN A 18 6.69 -2.50 -8.58
N MET A 19 6.30 -3.00 -7.40
CA MET A 19 5.39 -4.13 -7.30
C MET A 19 4.01 -3.81 -7.88
N LEU A 20 3.48 -2.61 -7.62
CA LEU A 20 2.22 -2.17 -8.25
C LEU A 20 2.36 -2.05 -9.76
N ALA A 21 3.46 -1.48 -10.25
CA ALA A 21 3.72 -1.29 -11.67
C ALA A 21 3.85 -2.62 -12.43
N ASP A 22 4.46 -3.65 -11.80
CA ASP A 22 4.65 -4.96 -12.41
C ASP A 22 3.38 -5.82 -12.39
N ARG A 23 2.51 -5.63 -11.38
CA ARG A 23 1.35 -6.50 -11.15
C ARG A 23 0.02 -5.92 -11.60
N LEU A 24 -0.17 -4.61 -11.53
CA LEU A 24 -1.47 -4.01 -11.76
C LEU A 24 -1.67 -3.57 -13.21
N GLU A 25 -2.72 -4.11 -13.82
CA GLU A 25 -3.19 -3.72 -15.15
C GLU A 25 -4.51 -2.97 -15.08
N PRO A 26 -4.69 -1.86 -15.83
CA PRO A 26 -5.98 -1.19 -15.92
C PRO A 26 -6.96 -2.02 -16.74
N VAL A 27 -8.14 -2.28 -16.18
CA VAL A 27 -9.21 -3.05 -16.83
C VAL A 27 -10.31 -2.13 -17.37
N LYS A 28 -10.64 -1.06 -16.64
CA LYS A 28 -11.69 -0.11 -17.04
C LYS A 28 -11.42 1.28 -16.47
N THR A 29 -11.48 2.31 -17.30
CA THR A 29 -11.57 3.70 -16.81
C THR A 29 -13.02 4.02 -16.47
N LEU A 30 -13.27 4.51 -15.26
CA LEU A 30 -14.61 4.89 -14.78
C LEU A 30 -14.87 6.39 -14.99
N ALA A 31 -13.88 7.22 -14.68
CA ALA A 31 -13.89 8.65 -14.91
C ALA A 31 -12.45 9.16 -15.09
N GLU A 32 -12.28 10.19 -15.91
CA GLU A 32 -10.97 10.83 -16.14
C GLU A 32 -11.20 12.32 -16.42
N GLU A 33 -10.70 13.14 -15.51
CA GLU A 33 -10.74 14.60 -15.57
C GLU A 33 -9.31 15.15 -15.64
N GLU A 34 -9.16 16.48 -15.68
CA GLU A 34 -7.84 17.12 -15.80
C GLU A 34 -6.91 16.80 -14.63
N ASN A 35 -7.45 16.79 -13.39
CA ASN A 35 -6.66 16.62 -12.17
C ASN A 35 -6.92 15.31 -11.44
N GLU A 36 -7.88 14.50 -11.89
CA GLU A 36 -8.21 13.24 -11.22
C GLU A 36 -8.64 12.15 -12.19
N ALA A 37 -8.43 10.89 -11.78
CA ALA A 37 -8.85 9.72 -12.54
C ALA A 37 -9.30 8.59 -11.62
N TYR A 38 -10.32 7.87 -12.07
CA TYR A 38 -10.86 6.67 -11.43
C TYR A 38 -10.78 5.48 -12.40
N ARG A 39 -10.14 4.40 -11.96
CA ARG A 39 -9.93 3.19 -12.78
C ARG A 39 -10.16 1.92 -11.96
N VAL A 40 -10.70 0.89 -12.60
CA VAL A 40 -10.64 -0.47 -12.09
C VAL A 40 -9.33 -1.07 -12.57
N MET A 41 -8.49 -1.45 -11.62
CA MET A 41 -7.23 -2.16 -11.82
C MET A 41 -7.41 -3.62 -11.45
N LYS A 42 -6.62 -4.50 -12.05
CA LYS A 42 -6.56 -5.92 -11.72
C LYS A 42 -5.12 -6.32 -11.46
N ASP A 43 -4.93 -7.14 -10.45
CA ASP A 43 -3.68 -7.82 -10.20
C ASP A 43 -3.55 -9.02 -11.13
N ALA A 44 -2.57 -8.98 -12.03
CA ALA A 44 -2.34 -10.02 -13.02
C ALA A 44 -1.92 -11.35 -12.37
N GLU A 45 -1.36 -11.33 -11.16
CA GLU A 45 -0.92 -12.54 -10.47
C GLU A 45 -2.07 -13.22 -9.72
N THR A 46 -2.87 -12.46 -8.98
CA THR A 46 -3.93 -13.02 -8.10
C THR A 46 -5.33 -12.98 -8.71
N GLY A 47 -5.56 -12.10 -9.71
CA GLY A 47 -6.88 -11.82 -10.27
C GLY A 47 -7.76 -10.90 -9.40
N GLU A 48 -7.24 -10.40 -8.28
CA GLU A 48 -7.93 -9.43 -7.44
C GLU A 48 -8.08 -8.09 -8.15
N HIS A 49 -9.13 -7.35 -7.80
CA HIS A 49 -9.42 -6.06 -8.42
C HIS A 49 -9.34 -4.95 -7.40
N TYR A 50 -8.99 -3.76 -7.88
CA TYR A 50 -8.79 -2.59 -7.07
C TYR A 50 -9.43 -1.37 -7.75
N LEU A 51 -10.09 -0.53 -6.97
CA LEU A 51 -10.46 0.80 -7.39
C LEU A 51 -9.26 1.72 -7.19
N HIS A 52 -8.73 2.23 -8.28
CA HIS A 52 -7.64 3.20 -8.29
C HIS A 52 -8.21 4.60 -8.44
N TYR A 53 -7.89 5.45 -7.47
CA TYR A 53 -8.07 6.89 -7.55
C TYR A 53 -6.69 7.54 -7.62
N ALA A 54 -6.52 8.45 -8.58
CA ALA A 54 -5.31 9.24 -8.73
C ALA A 54 -5.68 10.71 -8.80
N VAL A 55 -5.08 11.55 -7.98
CA VAL A 55 -5.32 13.00 -7.96
C VAL A 55 -4.01 13.76 -8.01
N ARG A 56 -3.96 14.77 -8.89
CA ARG A 56 -2.83 15.68 -9.06
C ARG A 56 -3.08 16.94 -8.24
N HIS A 57 -2.11 17.32 -7.44
CA HIS A 57 -2.16 18.49 -6.59
C HIS A 57 -0.95 19.38 -6.85
N LEU A 58 -1.20 20.63 -7.24
CA LEU A 58 -0.16 21.63 -7.41
C LEU A 58 0.12 22.31 -6.07
N ASN A 59 1.29 22.06 -5.50
CA ASN A 59 1.72 22.71 -4.28
C ASN A 59 2.23 24.13 -4.57
N VAL A 60 1.29 25.09 -4.61
CA VAL A 60 1.59 26.51 -4.90
C VAL A 60 2.51 27.12 -3.85
N ALA A 61 2.42 26.67 -2.58
CA ALA A 61 3.24 27.18 -1.48
C ALA A 61 4.71 26.72 -1.56
N ALA A 62 4.97 25.55 -2.14
CA ALA A 62 6.30 24.98 -2.33
C ALA A 62 6.91 25.28 -3.72
N GLY A 63 6.47 26.36 -4.38
CA GLY A 63 7.02 26.78 -5.67
C GLY A 63 6.40 26.09 -6.89
N GLY A 64 5.20 25.52 -6.75
CA GLY A 64 4.48 24.87 -7.85
C GLY A 64 4.96 23.46 -8.15
N LEU A 65 5.45 22.73 -7.13
CA LEU A 65 5.73 21.31 -7.25
C LEU A 65 4.41 20.54 -7.46
N GLU A 66 4.34 19.74 -8.51
CA GLU A 66 3.22 18.83 -8.76
C GLU A 66 3.42 17.55 -7.96
N GLU A 67 2.42 17.19 -7.16
CA GLU A 67 2.36 15.96 -6.39
C GLU A 67 1.20 15.11 -6.91
N VAL A 68 1.42 13.82 -7.07
CA VAL A 68 0.35 12.88 -7.42
C VAL A 68 0.09 11.98 -6.24
N TYR A 69 -1.16 11.94 -5.80
CA TYR A 69 -1.64 11.04 -4.77
C TYR A 69 -2.35 9.88 -5.42
N HIS A 70 -2.04 8.68 -4.94
CA HIS A 70 -2.62 7.44 -5.43
C HIS A 70 -3.26 6.70 -4.27
N GLN A 71 -4.49 6.26 -4.48
CA GLN A 71 -5.24 5.43 -3.56
C GLN A 71 -5.73 4.19 -4.30
N LEU A 72 -5.58 3.01 -3.70
CA LEU A 72 -6.02 1.72 -4.24
C LEU A 72 -6.84 0.97 -3.21
N MET A 73 -8.15 0.91 -3.41
CA MET A 73 -9.07 0.18 -2.54
C MET A 73 -9.38 -1.20 -3.14
N PRO A 74 -9.24 -2.30 -2.39
CA PRO A 74 -9.67 -3.63 -2.83
C PRO A 74 -11.17 -3.65 -3.15
N LEU A 75 -11.51 -4.33 -4.25
CA LEU A 75 -12.89 -4.55 -4.69
C LEU A 75 -13.31 -6.00 -4.46
N GLU A 76 -14.52 -6.21 -3.96
CA GLU A 76 -15.15 -7.51 -3.95
C GLU A 76 -15.74 -7.83 -5.33
N HIS A 77 -16.07 -9.10 -5.55
CA HIS A 77 -16.59 -9.57 -6.84
C HIS A 77 -17.85 -8.80 -7.30
N ASP A 78 -18.78 -8.57 -6.37
CA ASP A 78 -20.02 -7.85 -6.65
C ASP A 78 -19.76 -6.38 -6.97
N ASP A 79 -18.76 -5.75 -6.34
CA ASP A 79 -18.36 -4.38 -6.66
C ASP A 79 -17.83 -4.29 -8.10
N VAL A 80 -16.98 -5.24 -8.51
CA VAL A 80 -16.44 -5.29 -9.87
C VAL A 80 -17.57 -5.41 -10.89
N ILE A 81 -18.55 -6.28 -10.63
CA ILE A 81 -19.72 -6.44 -11.50
C ILE A 81 -20.53 -5.13 -11.56
N ALA A 82 -20.81 -4.52 -10.41
CA ALA A 82 -21.57 -3.27 -10.34
C ALA A 82 -20.88 -2.14 -11.12
N LEU A 83 -19.56 -1.98 -10.95
CA LEU A 83 -18.76 -0.99 -11.68
C LEU A 83 -18.66 -1.33 -13.18
N ALA A 84 -18.59 -2.61 -13.54
CA ALA A 84 -18.63 -3.06 -14.92
C ALA A 84 -19.96 -2.68 -15.59
N LEU A 85 -21.08 -2.77 -14.86
CA LEU A 85 -22.42 -2.37 -15.30
C LEU A 85 -22.70 -0.86 -15.22
N GLY A 86 -21.77 -0.06 -14.70
CA GLY A 86 -21.86 1.40 -14.68
C GLY A 86 -22.43 2.00 -13.40
N SER A 87 -22.29 1.31 -12.26
CA SER A 87 -22.59 1.91 -10.96
C SER A 87 -21.79 3.20 -10.73
N PRO A 88 -22.40 4.28 -10.19
CA PRO A 88 -21.71 5.51 -9.82
C PRO A 88 -20.98 5.44 -8.47
N ASP A 89 -21.08 4.32 -7.75
CA ASP A 89 -20.66 4.18 -6.35
C ASP A 89 -19.13 3.95 -6.21
N PHE A 90 -18.32 4.88 -6.70
CA PHE A 90 -16.85 4.79 -6.67
C PHE A 90 -16.15 6.09 -6.22
N THR A 91 -16.90 7.15 -5.97
CA THR A 91 -16.31 8.48 -5.71
C THR A 91 -15.62 8.56 -4.35
N TYR A 92 -14.44 9.18 -4.32
CA TYR A 92 -13.71 9.46 -3.09
C TYR A 92 -14.21 10.79 -2.47
N PRO A 93 -14.34 10.89 -1.14
CA PRO A 93 -14.20 9.83 -0.14
C PRO A 93 -15.49 9.05 0.13
N ALA A 94 -16.61 9.39 -0.52
CA ALA A 94 -17.95 8.93 -0.15
C ALA A 94 -18.18 7.41 -0.16
N HIS A 95 -17.51 6.69 -1.08
CA HIS A 95 -17.63 5.23 -1.22
C HIS A 95 -16.37 4.47 -0.78
N TRP A 96 -15.43 5.17 -0.13
CA TRP A 96 -14.14 4.62 0.28
C TRP A 96 -14.18 4.23 1.75
N ASN A 97 -14.90 3.14 2.04
CA ASN A 97 -15.28 2.73 3.40
C ASN A 97 -14.51 1.48 3.87
N ARG A 98 -13.43 1.13 3.17
CA ARG A 98 -12.59 -0.04 3.45
C ARG A 98 -11.14 0.41 3.50
N ALA A 99 -10.29 -0.41 4.13
CA ALA A 99 -8.85 -0.16 4.09
C ALA A 99 -8.36 -0.09 2.63
N TYR A 100 -7.55 0.90 2.32
CA TYR A 100 -6.98 1.12 0.99
C TYR A 100 -5.50 1.46 1.07
N LEU A 101 -4.74 1.07 0.05
CA LEU A 101 -3.35 1.49 -0.10
C LEU A 101 -3.30 2.96 -0.51
N ARG A 102 -2.42 3.74 0.12
CA ARG A 102 -2.09 5.10 -0.33
C ARG A 102 -0.58 5.25 -0.45
N ASN A 103 -0.13 6.10 -1.36
CA ASN A 103 1.29 6.44 -1.44
C ASN A 103 1.74 7.09 -0.12
N GLY A 104 2.79 6.51 0.45
CA GLY A 104 3.46 6.96 1.66
C GLY A 104 4.80 7.62 1.36
N PRO A 105 5.54 8.03 2.41
CA PRO A 105 6.88 8.58 2.24
C PRO A 105 7.84 7.53 1.63
N ASN A 106 8.79 7.99 0.81
CA ASN A 106 9.83 7.17 0.17
C ASN A 106 9.35 6.20 -0.93
N GLY A 107 8.20 6.45 -1.57
CA GLY A 107 7.76 5.65 -2.75
C GLY A 107 7.14 4.29 -2.41
N GLY A 108 6.93 4.00 -1.13
CA GLY A 108 6.14 2.85 -0.69
C GLY A 108 4.66 3.20 -0.54
N PHE A 109 3.79 2.20 -0.63
CA PHE A 109 2.36 2.29 -0.36
C PHE A 109 2.06 1.62 0.98
N VAL A 110 1.20 2.28 1.76
CA VAL A 110 0.80 1.84 3.10
C VAL A 110 -0.71 1.75 3.18
N TRP A 111 -1.20 0.76 3.92
CA TRP A 111 -2.62 0.60 4.18
C TRP A 111 -3.12 1.71 5.11
N TYR A 112 -4.24 2.31 4.74
CA TYR A 112 -4.96 3.29 5.54
C TYR A 112 -6.41 2.84 5.69
N ASP A 113 -6.88 2.83 6.94
CA ASP A 113 -8.24 2.50 7.30
C ASP A 113 -9.00 3.79 7.69
N PRO A 114 -10.01 4.21 6.92
CA PRO A 114 -10.77 5.43 7.18
C PRO A 114 -11.62 5.35 8.45
N ASP A 115 -12.03 4.16 8.87
CA ASP A 115 -12.88 3.97 10.07
C ASP A 115 -12.05 3.81 11.35
N GLY A 116 -10.71 3.69 11.23
CA GLY A 116 -9.80 3.50 12.37
C GLY A 116 -10.14 2.26 13.21
N ALA A 117 -10.85 1.29 12.62
CA ALA A 117 -11.46 0.16 13.32
C ALA A 117 -10.75 -1.17 13.06
N SER A 118 -9.78 -1.21 12.15
CA SER A 118 -8.86 -2.34 12.05
C SER A 118 -8.11 -2.48 13.37
N SER A 119 -8.28 -3.65 13.99
CA SER A 119 -7.62 -4.11 15.21
C SER A 119 -6.08 -4.16 15.14
N GLN A 120 -5.47 -3.54 14.13
CA GLN A 120 -4.03 -3.48 13.89
C GLN A 120 -3.37 -2.22 14.47
N ASP A 121 -4.11 -1.16 14.85
CA ASP A 121 -3.50 0.05 15.46
C ASP A 121 -2.73 -0.24 16.75
N GLY A 122 -3.18 -1.23 17.54
CA GLY A 122 -2.44 -1.70 18.71
C GLY A 122 -1.13 -2.43 18.37
N ASP A 123 -1.11 -3.14 17.24
CA ASP A 123 0.08 -3.84 16.75
C ASP A 123 1.04 -2.84 16.08
N TYR A 124 0.55 -1.82 15.38
CA TYR A 124 1.38 -0.81 14.72
C TYR A 124 2.17 0.05 15.71
N GLU A 125 1.56 0.50 16.80
CA GLU A 125 2.29 1.27 17.83
C GLU A 125 3.33 0.38 18.54
N ALA A 126 2.99 -0.88 18.83
CA ALA A 126 3.91 -1.83 19.46
C ALA A 126 5.11 -2.17 18.54
N ILE A 127 4.86 -2.40 17.25
CA ILE A 127 5.90 -2.64 16.24
C ILE A 127 6.76 -1.38 16.05
N ALA A 128 6.14 -0.19 16.00
CA ALA A 128 6.87 1.06 15.88
C ALA A 128 7.77 1.32 17.09
N GLU A 129 7.28 1.06 18.31
CA GLU A 129 8.09 1.12 19.53
C GLU A 129 9.24 0.11 19.50
N GLU A 130 9.00 -1.11 19.04
CA GLU A 130 10.06 -2.12 18.95
C GLU A 130 11.15 -1.73 17.94
N ILE A 131 10.77 -1.19 16.77
CA ILE A 131 11.71 -0.68 15.77
C ILE A 131 12.49 0.52 16.33
N ARG A 132 11.80 1.48 16.98
CA ARG A 132 12.44 2.64 17.64
C ARG A 132 13.48 2.18 18.67
N SER A 133 13.13 1.17 19.48
CA SER A 133 14.01 0.59 20.49
C SER A 133 15.26 -0.08 19.88
N ARG A 134 15.10 -0.86 18.80
CA ARG A 134 16.23 -1.52 18.13
C ARG A 134 17.15 -0.53 17.43
N LEU A 135 16.60 0.49 16.75
CA LEU A 135 17.37 1.57 16.15
C LEU A 135 18.15 2.37 17.20
N ALA A 136 17.52 2.67 18.35
CA ALA A 136 18.18 3.35 19.46
C ALA A 136 19.33 2.52 20.06
N SER A 137 19.12 1.20 20.21
CA SER A 137 20.15 0.28 20.71
C SER A 137 21.33 0.17 19.74
N PHE A 138 21.06 0.00 18.45
CA PHE A 138 22.08 -0.03 17.40
C PHE A 138 22.92 1.26 17.36
N ARG A 139 22.25 2.42 17.45
CA ARG A 139 22.92 3.73 17.52
C ARG A 139 23.80 3.86 18.76
N LYS A 140 23.37 3.31 19.90
CA LYS A 140 24.12 3.37 21.17
C LYS A 140 25.33 2.43 21.18
N GLU A 141 25.26 1.30 20.47
CA GLU A 141 26.34 0.33 20.34
C GLU A 141 27.49 0.82 19.43
N GLY A 142 27.28 1.91 18.68
CA GLY A 142 28.33 2.49 17.80
C GLY A 142 28.72 1.58 16.64
N ARG A 143 27.90 0.57 16.35
CA ARG A 143 28.07 -0.42 15.30
C ARG A 143 27.59 0.19 13.99
N GLY A 144 28.54 0.45 13.10
CA GLY A 144 28.30 1.08 11.79
C GLY A 144 28.90 0.30 10.64
N GLY A 145 29.35 -0.94 10.90
CA GLY A 145 29.88 -1.80 9.85
C GLY A 145 28.77 -2.26 8.92
N GLU A 146 29.07 -2.35 7.62
CA GLU A 146 28.14 -2.79 6.56
C GLU A 146 27.42 -4.10 6.90
N ASN A 147 28.14 -5.07 7.47
CA ASN A 147 27.56 -6.35 7.93
C ASN A 147 26.60 -6.20 9.11
N GLU A 148 26.79 -5.20 9.98
CA GLU A 148 25.95 -4.97 11.15
C GLU A 148 24.66 -4.23 10.75
N VAL A 149 24.77 -3.31 9.79
CA VAL A 149 23.62 -2.65 9.17
C VAL A 149 22.77 -3.68 8.42
N GLY A 150 23.39 -4.59 7.65
CA GLY A 150 22.66 -5.66 6.95
C GLY A 150 21.80 -6.50 7.90
N ARG A 151 22.38 -6.95 9.02
CA ARG A 151 21.64 -7.72 10.04
C ARG A 151 20.51 -6.94 10.69
N LEU A 152 20.71 -5.64 10.95
CA LEU A 152 19.67 -4.78 11.49
C LEU A 152 18.47 -4.69 10.53
N MET A 153 18.73 -4.57 9.22
CA MET A 153 17.67 -4.50 8.22
C MET A 153 16.91 -5.82 8.11
N GLU A 154 17.61 -6.96 8.07
CA GLU A 154 16.99 -8.30 8.12
C GLU A 154 16.14 -8.51 9.37
N ASP A 155 16.62 -8.04 10.53
CA ASP A 155 15.90 -8.14 11.79
C ASP A 155 14.65 -7.24 11.82
N ILE A 156 14.71 -6.05 11.21
CA ILE A 156 13.56 -5.16 11.07
C ILE A 156 12.54 -5.76 10.09
N GLU A 157 12.98 -6.29 8.96
CA GLU A 157 12.13 -6.99 7.99
C GLU A 157 11.39 -8.18 8.63
N ARG A 158 12.04 -8.93 9.52
CA ARG A 158 11.41 -10.04 10.27
C ARG A 158 10.31 -9.58 11.24
N ILE A 159 10.42 -8.37 11.80
CA ILE A 159 9.34 -7.78 12.62
C ILE A 159 8.15 -7.40 11.74
N PHE A 160 8.42 -7.05 10.48
CA PHE A 160 7.38 -6.75 9.49
C PHE A 160 6.68 -8.00 8.94
N ASP A 161 7.33 -9.16 8.91
CA ASP A 161 6.74 -10.42 8.42
C ASP A 161 7.06 -11.62 9.34
N PRO A 162 6.23 -11.87 10.38
CA PRO A 162 6.46 -12.95 11.34
C PRO A 162 6.16 -14.36 10.80
N ASP A 163 5.57 -14.51 9.61
CA ASP A 163 5.28 -15.83 9.00
C ASP A 163 6.33 -16.27 7.96
N ALA A 164 7.37 -15.46 7.73
CA ALA A 164 8.49 -15.78 6.85
C ALA A 164 9.27 -17.07 7.23
N GLU A 165 9.11 -17.59 8.46
CA GLU A 165 9.75 -18.85 8.91
C GLU A 165 8.89 -20.12 8.73
N LYS A 166 7.64 -20.02 8.23
CA LYS A 166 6.77 -21.20 8.00
C LYS A 166 6.70 -21.69 6.56
N SER A 167 7.48 -21.12 5.64
CA SER A 167 7.62 -21.61 4.26
C SER A 167 8.92 -22.38 4.03
#